data_AF-A0A0C2UVG5-F1
#
_entry.id   AF-A0A0C2UVG5-F1
#
_cell.length_a   1.000
_cell.length_b   1.000
_cell.length_c   1.000
_cell.angle_alpha   90.00
_cell.angle_beta   90.00
_cell.angle_gamma   90.00
#
_symmetry.space_group_name_H-M   'P 1'
#
loop_
_entity.id
_entity.type
_entity.pdbx_description
1 polymer ?
#
loop_
_entity_poly.entity_id
_entity_poly.type
_entity_poly.pdbx_seq_one_letter_code
_entity_poly.pdbx_strand_id
1 'polypeptide(L)'
;MKKMILPVILALLFIGCEKEPETNASIFTSNAKVDANATVIEKEGFLTTKWCADQGMFADCRMESIVCGEGECHQKWEFGDPEKTELVLYVNDDMQYYNLEPSKEFLPKIPHLLEEAINKDLVKINGKLDEKNNIIVMTDYKAPEKAKAGFFKGCL
;
A
#
# COMPACT_ATOMS: atom_id res chain seq x y z
N MET A 1 60.67 1.38 -41.88
CA MET A 1 60.53 0.80 -40.53
C MET A 1 59.09 0.99 -40.09
N LYS A 2 58.48 -0.11 -39.66
CA LYS A 2 57.07 -0.28 -39.34
C LYS A 2 56.84 0.22 -37.91
N LYS A 3 55.99 1.24 -37.70
CA LYS A 3 55.31 1.46 -36.42
C LYS A 3 53.87 1.90 -36.68
N MET A 4 53.02 0.96 -36.27
CA MET A 4 51.58 0.95 -36.19
C MET A 4 51.21 1.52 -34.81
N ILE A 5 50.01 2.11 -34.66
CA ILE A 5 49.05 1.95 -33.54
C ILE A 5 48.17 3.22 -33.34
N LEU A 6 46.88 2.99 -33.60
CA LEU A 6 45.62 3.53 -33.05
C LEU A 6 45.34 5.05 -32.93
N PRO A 7 44.23 5.52 -33.52
CA PRO A 7 43.44 6.61 -32.97
C PRO A 7 42.38 6.08 -31.98
N VAL A 8 42.35 6.65 -30.78
CA VAL A 8 41.30 6.45 -29.76
C VAL A 8 40.09 7.28 -30.18
N ILE A 9 39.01 6.61 -30.58
CA ILE A 9 37.69 7.21 -30.81
C ILE A 9 36.97 7.23 -29.45
N LEU A 10 36.93 8.41 -28.81
CA LEU A 10 36.12 8.64 -27.62
C LEU A 10 34.74 9.10 -28.07
N ALA A 11 33.82 8.15 -28.23
CA ALA A 11 32.41 8.44 -28.47
C ALA A 11 31.75 8.83 -27.13
N LEU A 12 31.52 10.13 -26.94
CA LEU A 12 30.62 10.67 -25.92
C LEU A 12 29.18 10.46 -26.37
N LEU A 13 28.54 9.39 -25.88
CA LEU A 13 27.08 9.23 -25.93
C LEU A 13 26.47 10.17 -24.88
N PHE A 14 26.08 11.36 -25.31
CA PHE A 14 25.12 12.18 -24.57
C PHE A 14 23.74 11.53 -24.68
N ILE A 15 23.32 10.84 -23.62
CA ILE A 15 21.92 10.48 -23.39
C ILE A 15 21.21 11.78 -23.00
N GLY A 16 20.64 12.45 -24.00
CA GLY A 16 19.69 13.53 -23.79
C GLY A 16 18.42 12.97 -23.18
N CYS A 17 18.25 13.18 -21.88
CA CYS A 17 16.99 12.99 -21.17
C CYS A 17 16.21 14.31 -21.31
N GLU A 18 15.38 14.41 -22.35
CA GLU A 18 14.42 15.51 -22.48
C GLU A 18 13.28 15.27 -21.48
N LYS A 19 13.20 16.14 -20.48
CA LYS A 19 12.04 16.28 -19.60
C LYS A 19 10.98 17.09 -20.33
N GLU A 20 9.83 16.49 -20.63
CA GLU A 20 8.62 17.25 -20.96
C GLU A 20 7.91 17.69 -19.66
N PRO A 21 7.27 18.88 -19.67
CA PRO A 21 6.66 19.48 -18.49
C PRO A 21 5.35 18.79 -18.09
N GLU A 22 5.29 18.39 -16.83
CA GLU A 22 4.10 17.89 -16.15
C GLU A 22 3.05 19.01 -16.09
N THR A 23 1.99 18.88 -16.89
CA THR A 23 0.80 19.70 -16.76
C THR A 23 -0.18 18.95 -15.88
N ASN A 24 -0.42 19.51 -14.69
CA ASN A 24 -1.35 19.04 -13.68
C ASN A 24 -2.76 18.81 -14.24
N ALA A 25 -3.21 17.56 -14.19
CA ALA A 25 -4.62 17.19 -14.28
C ALA A 25 -4.85 15.84 -13.58
N SER A 26 -4.73 15.79 -12.26
CA SER A 26 -5.22 14.66 -11.47
C SER A 26 -6.73 14.79 -11.27
N ILE A 27 -7.48 14.33 -12.27
CA ILE A 27 -8.89 13.99 -12.12
C ILE A 27 -8.92 12.55 -11.64
N PHE A 28 -9.44 12.32 -10.42
CA PHE A 28 -9.87 11.00 -9.95
C PHE A 28 -10.88 10.43 -10.95
N THR A 29 -10.38 9.66 -11.90
CA THR A 29 -11.17 8.74 -12.72
C THR A 29 -10.38 7.44 -12.79
N SER A 30 -10.35 6.70 -11.69
CA SER A 30 -10.04 5.27 -11.78
C SER A 30 -11.23 4.60 -12.48
N ASN A 31 -11.18 4.57 -13.81
CA ASN A 31 -11.84 3.53 -14.57
C ASN A 31 -11.05 2.23 -14.36
N ALA A 32 -11.09 1.71 -13.13
CA ALA A 32 -10.71 0.34 -12.85
C ALA A 32 -11.78 -0.52 -13.54
N LYS A 33 -11.46 -0.94 -14.77
CA LYS A 33 -12.25 -1.89 -15.54
C LYS A 33 -12.10 -3.22 -14.80
N VAL A 34 -13.03 -3.51 -13.90
CA VAL A 34 -13.07 -4.78 -13.17
C VAL A 34 -13.19 -5.87 -14.23
N ASP A 35 -12.09 -6.59 -14.45
CA ASP A 35 -12.06 -7.76 -15.34
C ASP A 35 -13.18 -8.71 -14.88
N ALA A 36 -13.92 -9.27 -15.83
CA ALA A 36 -15.05 -10.16 -15.58
C ALA A 36 -14.67 -11.48 -14.87
N ASN A 37 -13.40 -11.64 -14.52
CA ASN A 37 -12.84 -12.77 -13.77
C ASN A 37 -12.35 -12.36 -12.36
N ALA A 38 -12.90 -11.27 -11.81
CA ALA A 38 -12.60 -10.85 -10.45
C ALA A 38 -13.15 -11.88 -9.45
N THR A 39 -12.25 -12.67 -8.87
CA THR A 39 -12.60 -13.73 -7.92
C THR A 39 -12.92 -13.11 -6.57
N VAL A 40 -14.08 -13.46 -6.02
CA VAL A 40 -14.46 -13.06 -4.67
C VAL A 40 -13.60 -13.85 -3.68
N ILE A 41 -12.86 -13.13 -2.85
CA ILE A 41 -11.90 -13.70 -1.91
C ILE A 41 -12.14 -13.17 -0.48
N GLU A 42 -11.76 -14.00 0.49
CA GLU A 42 -11.52 -13.60 1.88
C GLU A 42 -10.04 -13.83 2.15
N LYS A 43 -9.31 -12.79 2.56
CA LYS A 43 -7.90 -12.88 2.96
C LYS A 43 -7.76 -12.39 4.39
N GLU A 44 -6.95 -13.10 5.17
CA GLU A 44 -6.64 -12.76 6.56
C GLU A 44 -5.19 -12.29 6.65
N GLY A 45 -4.93 -11.23 7.40
CA GLY A 45 -3.57 -10.74 7.54
C GLY A 45 -3.42 -9.53 8.46
N PHE A 46 -2.24 -8.92 8.40
CA PHE A 46 -1.91 -7.71 9.13
C PHE A 46 -2.26 -6.48 8.30
N LEU A 47 -3.17 -5.64 8.79
CA LEU A 47 -3.57 -4.40 8.11
C LEU A 47 -2.67 -3.25 8.56
N THR A 48 -2.02 -2.57 7.62
CA THR A 48 -1.20 -1.38 7.92
C THR A 48 -1.15 -0.43 6.73
N THR A 49 -0.43 0.67 6.86
CA THR A 49 -0.17 1.58 5.75
C THR A 49 0.97 1.04 4.88
N LYS A 50 0.95 1.34 3.58
CA LYS A 50 1.98 0.92 2.65
C LYS A 50 3.38 1.34 3.12
N TRP A 51 3.51 2.58 3.58
CA TRP A 51 4.78 3.11 4.08
C TRP A 51 5.29 2.33 5.29
N CYS A 52 4.42 2.01 6.24
CA CYS A 52 4.79 1.24 7.42
C CYS A 52 5.25 -0.18 7.06
N ALA A 53 4.56 -0.83 6.12
CA ALA A 53 5.00 -2.12 5.58
C ALA A 53 6.36 -2.03 4.90
N ASP A 54 6.59 -1.02 4.07
CA ASP A 54 7.86 -0.82 3.36
C ASP A 54 9.05 -0.53 4.30
N GLN A 55 8.79 0.07 5.47
CA GLN A 55 9.79 0.29 6.53
C GLN A 55 9.94 -0.89 7.50
N GLY A 56 9.12 -1.95 7.37
CA GLY A 56 9.09 -3.07 8.31
C GLY A 56 8.54 -2.71 9.71
N MET A 57 7.79 -1.61 9.81
CA MET A 57 7.22 -1.08 11.05
C MET A 57 5.71 -1.35 11.09
N PHE A 58 5.31 -2.61 11.32
CA PHE A 58 3.91 -3.04 11.29
C PHE A 58 3.10 -2.56 12.50
N ALA A 59 3.40 -3.10 13.68
CA ALA A 59 2.69 -2.77 14.92
C ALA A 59 3.13 -1.41 15.50
N ASP A 60 4.36 -0.99 15.20
CA ASP A 60 4.93 0.28 15.63
C ASP A 60 4.66 1.43 14.65
N CYS A 61 3.80 1.20 13.66
CA CYS A 61 3.39 2.18 12.69
C CYS A 61 2.74 3.38 13.38
N ARG A 62 3.36 4.56 13.24
CA ARG A 62 2.87 5.77 13.90
C ARG A 62 1.58 6.26 13.22
N MET A 63 0.64 6.75 14.03
CA MET A 63 -0.69 7.15 13.57
C MET A 63 -0.67 8.25 12.51
N GLU A 64 0.33 9.14 12.51
CA GLU A 64 0.43 10.19 11.50
C GLU A 64 0.53 9.60 10.08
N SER A 65 1.25 8.49 9.92
CA SER A 65 1.45 7.84 8.61
C SER A 65 0.16 7.34 7.97
N ILE A 66 -0.91 7.17 8.75
CA ILE A 66 -2.24 6.80 8.24
C ILE A 66 -2.82 7.93 7.41
N VAL A 67 -2.65 9.19 7.83
CA VAL A 67 -3.27 10.35 7.18
C VAL A 67 -2.44 10.82 5.98
N CYS A 68 -1.13 10.82 6.12
CA CYS A 68 -0.21 11.46 5.18
C CYS A 68 0.68 10.49 4.41
N GLY A 69 0.65 9.20 4.74
CA GLY A 69 1.41 8.16 4.03
C GLY A 69 2.92 8.15 4.27
N GLU A 70 3.46 8.97 5.19
CA GLU A 70 4.91 9.00 5.48
C GLU A 70 5.22 9.35 6.95
N GLY A 71 6.43 9.01 7.39
CA GLY A 71 6.94 9.39 8.72
C GLY A 71 7.20 10.89 8.83
N GLU A 72 6.96 11.44 10.03
CA GLU A 72 7.17 12.87 10.36
C GLU A 72 6.36 13.87 9.52
N CYS A 73 5.33 13.41 8.81
CA CYS A 73 4.54 14.25 7.92
C CYS A 73 3.80 15.39 8.60
N HIS A 74 3.54 15.31 9.91
CA HIS A 74 2.94 16.40 10.68
C HIS A 74 3.75 17.71 10.61
N GLN A 75 5.02 17.64 10.18
CA GLN A 75 5.87 18.81 9.95
C GLN A 75 5.65 19.47 8.58
N LYS A 76 5.06 18.76 7.61
CA LYS A 76 4.90 19.19 6.21
C LYS A 76 3.45 19.24 5.75
N TRP A 77 2.56 18.50 6.42
CA TRP A 77 1.16 18.38 6.08
C TRP A 77 0.40 19.62 6.57
N GLU A 78 -0.25 20.32 5.66
CA GLU A 78 -1.08 21.49 5.95
C GLU A 78 -2.57 21.13 5.91
N PHE A 79 -3.38 21.87 6.68
CA PHE A 79 -4.84 21.71 6.64
C PHE A 79 -5.37 22.02 5.24
N GLY A 80 -5.87 21.00 4.55
CA GLY A 80 -6.35 21.10 3.17
C GLY A 80 -5.58 20.24 2.18
N ASP A 81 -4.43 19.69 2.58
CA ASP A 81 -3.71 18.68 1.79
C ASP A 81 -4.54 17.40 1.66
N PRO A 82 -4.52 16.75 0.48
CA PRO A 82 -5.23 15.49 0.29
C PRO A 82 -4.65 14.39 1.18
N GLU A 83 -5.53 13.61 1.81
CA GLU A 83 -5.14 12.41 2.56
C GLU A 83 -4.48 11.41 1.63
N LYS A 84 -3.33 10.86 2.04
CA LYS A 84 -2.55 9.87 1.29
C LYS A 84 -2.58 8.53 1.99
N THR A 85 -3.80 8.08 2.28
CA THR A 85 -4.06 6.84 3.01
C THR A 85 -3.93 5.64 2.07
N GLU A 86 -2.72 5.12 1.91
CA GLU A 86 -2.47 3.88 1.18
C GLU A 86 -2.43 2.71 2.16
N LEU A 87 -3.42 1.82 2.10
CA LEU A 87 -3.53 0.66 2.97
C LEU A 87 -3.07 -0.61 2.28
N VAL A 88 -2.42 -1.47 3.04
CA VAL A 88 -1.97 -2.80 2.58
C VAL A 88 -2.37 -3.87 3.59
N LEU A 89 -2.70 -5.05 3.09
CA LEU A 89 -2.87 -6.26 3.88
C LEU A 89 -1.67 -7.16 3.65
N TYR A 90 -0.89 -7.42 4.68
CA TYR A 90 0.15 -8.46 4.65
C TYR A 90 -0.48 -9.80 5.00
N VAL A 91 -0.55 -10.71 4.03
CA VAL A 91 -1.12 -12.05 4.23
C VAL A 91 0.01 -12.99 4.57
N ASN A 92 0.06 -13.43 5.83
CA ASN A 92 1.12 -14.31 6.34
C ASN A 92 1.21 -15.62 5.53
N ASP A 93 0.09 -16.18 5.12
CA ASP A 93 0.02 -17.44 4.35
C ASP A 93 0.64 -17.32 2.96
N ASP A 94 0.49 -16.17 2.32
CA ASP A 94 1.01 -15.90 0.98
C ASP A 94 2.41 -15.26 1.02
N MET A 95 2.88 -14.84 2.21
CA MET A 95 4.11 -14.07 2.44
C MET A 95 4.23 -12.83 1.53
N GLN A 96 3.11 -12.17 1.22
CA GLN A 96 3.08 -11.01 0.32
C GLN A 96 2.07 -9.95 0.75
N TYR A 97 2.26 -8.74 0.24
CA TYR A 97 1.35 -7.61 0.43
C TYR A 97 0.32 -7.53 -0.68
N TYR A 98 -0.90 -7.19 -0.29
CA TYR A 98 -1.95 -6.79 -1.20
C TYR A 98 -2.30 -5.33 -0.96
N ASN A 99 -2.33 -4.55 -2.04
CA ASN A 99 -2.82 -3.17 -1.98
C ASN A 99 -4.34 -3.20 -1.82
N LEU A 100 -4.86 -2.30 -1.00
CA LEU A 100 -6.29 -2.25 -0.71
C LEU A 100 -6.93 -1.03 -1.36
N GLU A 101 -7.94 -1.27 -2.19
CA GLU A 101 -8.75 -0.21 -2.79
C GLU A 101 -10.19 -0.30 -2.28
N PRO A 102 -10.71 0.73 -1.61
CA PRO A 102 -12.10 0.71 -1.15
C PRO A 102 -13.06 0.79 -2.34
N SER A 103 -14.03 -0.13 -2.38
CA SER A 103 -15.18 0.04 -3.27
C SER A 103 -16.02 1.25 -2.85
N LYS A 104 -16.81 1.79 -3.79
CA LYS A 104 -17.69 2.96 -3.53
C LYS A 104 -18.63 2.75 -2.34
N GLU A 105 -19.08 1.52 -2.15
CA GLU A 105 -19.98 1.13 -1.05
C GLU A 105 -19.25 1.02 0.29
N PHE A 106 -17.94 0.78 0.25
CA PHE A 106 -17.10 0.61 1.43
C PHE A 106 -16.52 1.93 1.97
N LEU A 107 -16.41 2.97 1.13
CA LEU A 107 -15.95 4.30 1.53
C LEU A 107 -16.52 4.82 2.88
N PRO A 108 -17.83 4.75 3.16
CA PRO A 108 -18.37 5.22 4.45
C PRO A 108 -17.93 4.38 5.67
N LYS A 109 -17.42 3.15 5.47
CA LYS A 109 -16.92 2.27 6.53
C LYS A 109 -15.42 2.44 6.82
N ILE A 110 -14.70 3.21 6.01
CA ILE A 110 -13.24 3.43 6.18
C ILE A 110 -12.88 3.98 7.56
N PRO A 111 -13.59 4.98 8.13
CA PRO A 111 -13.28 5.46 9.48
C PRO A 111 -13.36 4.35 10.54
N HIS A 112 -14.38 3.48 10.45
CA HIS A 112 -14.53 2.35 11.37
C HIS A 112 -13.43 1.30 11.18
N LEU A 113 -13.04 1.01 9.93
CA LEU A 113 -11.89 0.14 9.65
C LEU A 113 -10.60 0.69 10.29
N LEU A 114 -10.34 1.98 10.14
CA LEU A 114 -9.14 2.62 10.68
C LEU A 114 -9.14 2.59 12.22
N GLU A 115 -10.29 2.74 12.88
CA GLU A 115 -10.37 2.65 14.34
C GLU A 115 -10.20 1.20 14.84
N GLU A 116 -10.83 0.24 14.17
CA GLU A 116 -10.96 -1.12 14.69
C GLU A 116 -9.89 -2.10 14.21
N ALA A 117 -9.29 -1.87 13.05
CA ALA A 117 -8.47 -2.86 12.36
C ALA A 117 -7.06 -2.39 11.99
N ILE A 118 -6.77 -1.08 11.97
CA ILE A 118 -5.42 -0.60 11.59
C ILE A 118 -4.36 -1.08 12.58
N ASN A 119 -3.19 -1.46 12.06
CA ASN A 119 -2.04 -1.96 12.80
C ASN A 119 -2.37 -3.17 13.69
N LYS A 120 -3.33 -4.00 13.26
CA LYS A 120 -3.69 -5.26 13.92
C LYS A 120 -3.50 -6.44 12.98
N ASP A 121 -3.16 -7.58 13.57
CA ASP A 121 -3.11 -8.88 12.91
C ASP A 121 -4.50 -9.52 12.86
N LEU A 122 -4.66 -10.57 12.05
CA LEU A 122 -5.90 -11.36 11.89
C LEU A 122 -7.10 -10.55 11.39
N VAL A 123 -6.85 -9.48 10.65
CA VAL A 123 -7.88 -8.70 9.97
C VAL A 123 -8.31 -9.47 8.73
N LYS A 124 -9.61 -9.74 8.60
CA LYS A 124 -10.17 -10.38 7.40
C LYS A 124 -10.73 -9.34 6.46
N ILE A 125 -10.19 -9.27 5.25
CA ILE A 125 -10.69 -8.42 4.18
C ILE A 125 -11.45 -9.28 3.18
N ASN A 126 -12.68 -8.88 2.90
CA ASN A 126 -13.54 -9.48 1.88
C ASN A 126 -13.59 -8.55 0.67
N GLY A 127 -13.43 -9.11 -0.51
CA GLY A 127 -13.41 -8.29 -1.72
C GLY A 127 -13.17 -9.08 -2.99
N LYS A 128 -12.76 -8.35 -4.02
CA LYS A 128 -12.39 -8.89 -5.32
C LYS A 128 -10.90 -8.74 -5.54
N LEU A 129 -10.20 -9.84 -5.84
CA LEU A 129 -8.78 -9.80 -6.15
C LEU A 129 -8.57 -9.51 -7.64
N ASP A 130 -7.80 -8.47 -7.94
CA ASP A 130 -7.13 -8.31 -9.22
C ASP A 130 -5.72 -8.92 -9.12
N GLU A 131 -5.59 -10.15 -9.62
CA GLU A 131 -4.35 -10.93 -9.59
C GLU A 131 -3.20 -10.26 -10.37
N LYS A 132 -3.50 -9.40 -11.35
CA LYS A 132 -2.45 -8.76 -12.16
C LYS A 132 -1.68 -7.71 -11.38
N ASN A 133 -2.38 -7.00 -10.51
CA ASN A 133 -1.86 -5.84 -9.78
C ASN A 133 -1.70 -6.10 -8.27
N ASN A 134 -2.09 -7.28 -7.79
CA ASN A 134 -2.17 -7.61 -6.36
C ASN A 134 -3.01 -6.59 -5.58
N ILE A 135 -4.14 -6.18 -6.16
CA ILE A 135 -5.07 -5.23 -5.56
C ILE A 135 -6.31 -5.97 -5.11
N ILE A 136 -6.71 -5.78 -3.86
CA ILE A 136 -7.99 -6.24 -3.33
C ILE A 136 -8.94 -5.05 -3.30
N VAL A 137 -9.96 -5.11 -4.15
CA VAL A 137 -11.07 -4.17 -4.10
C VAL A 137 -11.98 -4.56 -2.94
N MET A 138 -11.90 -3.80 -1.85
CA MET A 138 -12.57 -4.10 -0.58
C MET A 138 -14.07 -3.86 -0.65
N THR A 139 -14.84 -4.85 -0.25
CA THR A 139 -16.30 -4.75 -0.09
C THR A 139 -16.72 -4.82 1.37
N ASP A 140 -15.97 -5.54 2.20
CA ASP A 140 -16.25 -5.64 3.63
C ASP A 140 -14.98 -6.01 4.43
N TYR A 141 -15.04 -5.86 5.75
CA TYR A 141 -13.98 -6.32 6.65
C TYR A 141 -14.56 -6.96 7.90
N LYS A 142 -13.76 -7.81 8.54
CA LYS A 142 -13.97 -8.23 9.92
C LYS A 142 -12.75 -7.83 10.73
N ALA A 143 -12.97 -7.02 11.75
CA ALA A 143 -11.97 -6.71 12.74
C ALA A 143 -11.51 -8.00 13.43
N PRO A 144 -10.25 -8.06 13.91
CA PRO A 144 -9.75 -9.24 14.58
C PRO A 144 -10.63 -9.55 15.80
N GLU A 145 -11.04 -10.80 15.94
CA GLU A 145 -11.71 -11.25 17.16
C GLU A 145 -10.81 -10.86 18.33
N LYS A 146 -11.33 -10.06 19.27
CA LYS A 146 -10.58 -9.62 20.46
C LYS A 146 -9.79 -10.81 20.98
N ALA A 147 -8.46 -10.67 21.03
CA ALA A 147 -7.54 -11.75 21.39
C ALA A 147 -8.17 -12.57 22.50
N LYS A 148 -8.42 -13.87 22.26
CA LYS A 148 -9.03 -14.77 23.24
C LYS A 148 -8.27 -14.59 24.54
N ALA A 149 -8.89 -13.92 25.52
CA ALA A 149 -8.34 -13.73 26.85
C ALA A 149 -8.22 -15.12 27.48
N GLY A 150 -7.08 -15.77 27.31
CA GLY A 150 -7.04 -17.22 27.50
C GLY A 150 -5.67 -17.88 27.57
N PHE A 151 -4.58 -17.13 27.85
CA PHE A 151 -3.26 -17.76 28.00
C PHE A 151 -2.44 -17.35 29.24
N PHE A 152 -3.02 -16.58 30.17
CA PHE A 152 -2.47 -16.44 31.52
C PHE A 152 -3.44 -17.06 32.54
N LYS A 153 -3.64 -18.37 32.45
CA LYS A 153 -4.21 -19.18 33.55
C LYS A 153 -3.13 -20.16 34.03
N GLY A 154 -2.34 -19.73 35.01
CA GLY A 154 -1.28 -20.51 35.66
C GLY A 154 0.07 -20.38 34.93
N CYS A 155 1.18 -20.04 35.58
CA CYS A 155 1.58 -20.29 36.96
C CYS A 155 1.83 -19.01 37.79
N LEU A 156 1.55 -19.14 39.09
CA LEU A 156 2.06 -18.34 40.19
C LEU A 156 3.59 -18.22 40.16
#